data_AF-A0A7H0YF38-F1
#
_entry.id   AF-A0A7H0YF38-F1
#
_cell.length_a   1.000
_cell.length_b   1.000
_cell.length_c   1.000
_cell.angle_alpha   90.00
_cell.angle_beta   90.00
_cell.angle_gamma   90.00
#
_symmetry.space_group_name_H-M   'P 1'
#
loop_
_entity.id
_entity.type
_entity.pdbx_description
1 polymer ?
#
loop_
_entity_poly.entity_id
_entity_poly.type
_entity_poly.pdbx_seq_one_letter_code
_entity_poly.pdbx_strand_id
1 'polypeptide(L)'
;MRKYYKQCLTAIEIGFQLHSNKPVYMYEDYLCEHIGKIISEQNDLADFCHPVIQKLIAYDNAHKTSLLPTLEAYLQYVDTPNIAAKTLFIHRNTLFYRINRIRELFEIDLSDGDIRLKLQLTLHFLKLKTQRGDPKDQSIEG
;
A
#
# COMPACT_ATOMS: atom_id res chain seq x y z
N MET A 1 -19.34 -17.80 -17.92
CA MET A 1 -19.63 -18.18 -16.52
C MET A 1 -18.39 -18.43 -15.65
N ARG A 2 -17.40 -19.22 -16.07
CA ARG A 2 -16.22 -19.57 -15.23
C ARG A 2 -15.36 -18.39 -14.77
N LYS A 3 -15.26 -17.29 -15.55
CA LYS A 3 -14.49 -16.08 -15.21
C LYS A 3 -15.08 -15.33 -14.00
N TYR A 4 -16.35 -14.95 -14.07
CA TYR A 4 -17.02 -14.20 -12.99
C TYR A 4 -17.13 -15.00 -11.70
N TYR A 5 -17.31 -16.33 -11.80
CA TYR A 5 -17.26 -17.21 -10.63
C TYR A 5 -15.90 -17.15 -9.93
N LYS A 6 -14.79 -17.25 -10.67
CA LYS A 6 -13.44 -17.10 -10.11
C LYS A 6 -13.22 -15.72 -9.49
N GLN A 7 -13.63 -14.65 -10.18
CA GLN A 7 -13.53 -13.28 -9.67
C GLN A 7 -14.28 -13.11 -8.34
N CYS A 8 -15.48 -13.68 -8.21
CA CYS A 8 -16.25 -13.64 -6.97
C CYS A 8 -15.52 -14.36 -5.82
N LEU A 9 -15.02 -15.57 -6.06
CA LEU A 9 -14.26 -16.32 -5.05
C LEU A 9 -13.00 -15.56 -4.61
N THR A 10 -12.25 -15.00 -5.55
CA THR A 10 -11.06 -14.19 -5.25
C THR A 10 -11.42 -12.94 -4.43
N ALA A 11 -12.51 -12.24 -4.79
CA ALA A 11 -12.95 -11.06 -4.06
C ALA A 11 -13.37 -11.39 -2.62
N ILE A 12 -14.05 -12.52 -2.41
CA ILE A 12 -14.39 -13.00 -1.07
C ILE A 12 -13.14 -13.35 -0.28
N GLU A 13 -12.21 -14.10 -0.88
CA GLU A 13 -10.99 -14.53 -0.21
C GLU A 13 -10.11 -13.35 0.23
N ILE A 14 -9.77 -12.46 -0.70
CA ILE A 14 -8.91 -11.30 -0.44
C ILE A 14 -9.67 -10.28 0.42
N GLY A 15 -10.94 -10.03 0.10
CA GLY A 15 -11.75 -9.05 0.80
C GLY A 15 -12.00 -9.43 2.25
N PHE A 16 -12.24 -10.71 2.54
CA PHE A 16 -12.38 -11.19 3.91
C PHE A 16 -11.07 -11.07 4.70
N GLN A 17 -9.93 -11.35 4.07
CA GLN A 17 -8.61 -11.18 4.70
C GLN A 17 -8.34 -9.71 5.06
N LEU A 18 -8.52 -8.79 4.11
CA LEU A 18 -8.17 -7.39 4.30
C LEU A 18 -9.23 -6.59 5.07
N HIS A 19 -10.50 -6.94 4.92
CA HIS A 19 -11.64 -6.12 5.35
C HIS A 19 -12.80 -6.99 5.86
N SER A 20 -12.55 -7.86 6.83
CA SER A 20 -13.49 -8.85 7.40
C SER A 20 -14.87 -8.32 7.82
N ASN A 21 -15.01 -7.01 8.05
CA ASN A 21 -16.23 -6.37 8.50
C ASN A 21 -17.16 -5.86 7.38
N LYS A 22 -16.83 -6.10 6.10
CA LYS A 22 -17.71 -5.69 4.97
C LYS A 22 -18.69 -6.80 4.59
N PRO A 23 -19.96 -6.47 4.30
CA PRO A 23 -20.96 -7.47 3.91
C PRO A 23 -20.84 -7.89 2.44
N VAL A 24 -20.20 -7.07 1.59
CA VAL A 24 -20.05 -7.30 0.14
C VAL A 24 -18.65 -6.87 -0.29
N TYR A 25 -18.04 -7.69 -1.16
CA TYR A 25 -16.71 -7.46 -1.72
C TYR A 25 -16.79 -7.37 -3.25
N MET A 26 -16.50 -6.19 -3.80
CA MET A 26 -16.46 -6.00 -5.26
C MET A 26 -15.08 -6.38 -5.78
N TYR A 27 -15.01 -7.23 -6.80
CA TYR A 27 -13.73 -7.72 -7.32
C TYR A 27 -12.81 -6.60 -7.83
N GLU A 28 -13.38 -5.51 -8.36
CA GLU A 28 -12.62 -4.36 -8.86
C GLU A 28 -11.78 -3.67 -7.77
N ASP A 29 -12.24 -3.72 -6.51
CA ASP A 29 -11.53 -3.16 -5.37
C ASP A 29 -10.29 -3.97 -4.96
N TYR A 30 -10.17 -5.21 -5.46
CA TYR A 30 -9.14 -6.18 -5.07
C TYR A 30 -8.25 -6.63 -6.24
N LEU A 31 -8.28 -5.90 -7.36
CA LEU A 31 -7.51 -6.23 -8.56
C LEU A 31 -6.00 -6.24 -8.31
N CYS A 32 -5.48 -5.20 -7.64
CA CYS A 32 -4.05 -5.07 -7.33
C CYS A 32 -3.59 -6.19 -6.40
N GLU A 33 -4.41 -6.53 -5.41
CA GLU A 33 -4.17 -7.60 -4.45
C GLU A 33 -4.18 -8.96 -5.13
N HIS A 34 -5.11 -9.21 -6.06
CA HIS A 34 -5.13 -10.45 -6.83
C HIS A 34 -3.88 -10.59 -7.72
N ILE A 35 -3.46 -9.50 -8.37
CA ILE A 35 -2.21 -9.47 -9.15
C ILE A 35 -1.02 -9.80 -8.23
N GLY A 36 -0.93 -9.14 -7.07
CA GLY A 36 0.12 -9.41 -6.09
C GLY A 36 0.13 -10.87 -5.62
N LYS A 37 -1.05 -11.45 -5.37
CA LYS A 37 -1.16 -12.86 -5.00
C LYS A 37 -0.61 -13.79 -6.08
N ILE A 38 -0.99 -13.59 -7.34
CA ILE A 38 -0.48 -14.39 -8.48
C ILE A 38 1.05 -14.28 -8.58
N ILE A 39 1.60 -13.07 -8.45
CA ILE A 39 3.06 -12.86 -8.50
C ILE A 39 3.75 -13.60 -7.34
N SER A 40 3.15 -13.57 -6.15
CA SER A 40 3.69 -14.19 -4.93
C SER A 40 3.74 -15.72 -4.97
N GLU A 41 3.10 -16.37 -5.95
CA GLU A 41 3.18 -17.83 -6.12
C GLU A 41 4.54 -18.28 -6.65
N GLN A 42 5.25 -17.38 -7.36
CA GLN A 42 6.50 -17.72 -8.07
C GLN A 42 7.67 -16.80 -7.70
N ASN A 43 7.40 -15.64 -7.07
CA ASN A 43 8.42 -14.64 -6.78
C ASN A 43 8.20 -14.01 -5.41
N ASP A 44 9.23 -13.40 -4.82
CA ASP A 44 9.05 -12.54 -3.65
C ASP A 44 8.44 -11.21 -4.08
N LEU A 45 7.30 -10.83 -3.49
CA LEU A 45 6.69 -9.52 -3.74
C LEU A 45 7.61 -8.34 -3.42
N ALA A 46 8.61 -8.51 -2.54
CA ALA A 46 9.62 -7.47 -2.28
C ALA A 46 10.40 -7.07 -3.54
N ASP A 47 10.60 -7.99 -4.48
CA ASP A 47 11.35 -7.72 -5.72
C ASP A 47 10.61 -6.76 -6.66
N PHE A 48 9.30 -6.60 -6.44
CA PHE A 48 8.43 -5.70 -7.21
C PHE A 48 8.10 -4.41 -6.45
N CYS A 49 8.60 -4.27 -5.22
CA CYS A 49 8.38 -3.09 -4.40
C CYS A 49 9.39 -1.99 -4.74
N HIS A 50 8.90 -0.76 -4.88
CA HIS A 50 9.76 0.40 -5.07
C HIS A 50 10.61 0.65 -3.80
N PRO A 51 11.94 0.78 -3.90
CA PRO A 51 12.85 0.82 -2.74
C PRO A 51 12.59 2.00 -1.81
N VAL A 52 12.03 3.10 -2.34
CA VAL A 52 11.67 4.28 -1.54
C VAL A 52 10.67 3.95 -0.45
N ILE A 53 9.72 3.04 -0.66
CA ILE A 53 8.75 2.69 0.38
C ILE A 53 9.45 2.02 1.58
N GLN A 54 10.42 1.14 1.33
CA GLN A 54 11.21 0.51 2.41
C GLN A 54 12.05 1.54 3.16
N LYS A 55 12.73 2.45 2.44
CA LYS A 55 13.48 3.56 3.04
C LYS A 55 12.58 4.46 3.89
N LEU A 56 11.37 4.70 3.42
CA LEU A 56 10.40 5.55 4.09
C LEU A 56 9.82 4.88 5.36
N ILE A 57 9.55 3.58 5.33
CA ILE A 57 9.19 2.80 6.53
C ILE A 57 10.32 2.88 7.58
N ALA A 58 11.57 2.68 7.16
CA ALA A 58 12.72 2.76 8.05
C ALA A 58 12.86 4.17 8.67
N TYR A 59 12.65 5.21 7.87
CA TYR A 59 12.66 6.60 8.34
C TYR A 59 11.54 6.88 9.35
N ASP A 60 10.30 6.46 9.07
CA ASP A 60 9.18 6.63 10.01
C ASP A 60 9.44 5.92 11.35
N ASN A 61 10.05 4.73 11.32
CA ASN A 61 10.42 3.99 12.53
C ASN A 61 11.50 4.69 13.35
N ALA A 62 12.54 5.21 12.69
CA ALA A 62 13.68 5.88 13.32
C ALA A 62 13.32 7.26 13.88
N HIS A 63 12.47 8.02 13.18
CA HIS A 63 12.17 9.41 13.51
C HIS A 63 10.77 9.61 14.12
N LYS A 64 9.99 8.53 14.31
CA LYS A 64 8.60 8.57 14.80
C LYS A 64 7.73 9.52 13.98
N THR A 65 7.93 9.54 12.67
CA THR A 65 7.14 10.32 11.73
C THR A 65 5.96 9.53 11.19
N SER A 66 5.15 10.15 10.34
CA SER A 66 4.00 9.51 9.68
C SER A 66 3.99 9.88 8.19
N LEU A 67 5.14 9.73 7.54
CA LEU A 67 5.30 10.01 6.12
C LEU A 67 4.66 8.94 5.24
N LEU A 68 4.62 7.67 5.68
CA LEU A 68 4.05 6.58 4.90
C LEU A 68 2.53 6.72 4.76
N PRO A 69 1.77 6.94 5.86
CA PRO A 69 0.34 7.21 5.74
C PRO A 69 0.07 8.50 4.96
N THR A 70 0.98 9.48 5.06
CA THR A 70 0.87 10.74 4.30
C THR A 70 0.99 10.48 2.79
N LEU A 71 1.99 9.70 2.37
CA LEU A 71 2.18 9.32 0.98
C LEU A 71 1.02 8.48 0.45
N GLU A 72 0.55 7.50 1.23
CA GLU A 72 -0.58 6.66 0.86
C GLU A 72 -1.85 7.49 0.61
N ALA A 73 -2.22 8.36 1.55
CA ALA A 73 -3.40 9.21 1.39
C ALA A 73 -3.24 10.20 0.21
N TYR A 74 -2.05 10.76 0.02
CA TYR A 74 -1.80 11.67 -1.09
C TYR A 74 -1.91 10.99 -2.45
N LEU A 75 -1.39 9.77 -2.58
CA LEU A 75 -1.51 8.96 -3.80
C LEU A 75 -2.94 8.45 -4.03
N GLN A 76 -3.73 8.25 -2.97
CA GLN A 76 -5.13 7.84 -3.09
C GLN A 76 -6.04 8.98 -3.56
N TYR A 77 -5.73 10.23 -3.17
CA TYR A 77 -6.57 11.40 -3.43
C TYR A 77 -5.82 12.49 -4.21
N VAL A 78 -5.21 12.10 -5.35
CA VAL A 78 -4.32 12.96 -6.16
C VAL A 78 -4.95 14.32 -6.48
N ASP A 79 -6.22 14.34 -6.92
CA ASP A 79 -6.91 15.58 -7.32
C ASP A 79 -7.63 16.28 -6.16
N THR A 80 -7.61 15.69 -4.97
CA THR A 80 -8.36 16.18 -3.81
C THR A 80 -7.51 16.17 -2.53
N PRO A 81 -6.43 16.97 -2.45
CA PRO A 81 -5.54 17.01 -1.29
C PRO A 81 -6.24 17.41 0.02
N ASN A 82 -7.39 18.10 -0.06
CA ASN A 82 -8.24 18.37 1.10
C ASN A 82 -8.83 17.09 1.70
N ILE A 83 -9.20 16.12 0.87
CA ILE A 83 -9.72 14.82 1.31
C ILE A 83 -8.58 14.01 1.94
N ALA A 84 -7.40 13.95 1.31
CA ALA A 84 -6.22 13.32 1.90
C ALA A 84 -5.89 13.87 3.29
N ALA A 85 -5.86 15.19 3.44
CA ALA A 85 -5.58 15.85 4.71
C ALA A 85 -6.64 15.51 5.78
N LYS A 86 -7.92 15.47 5.40
CA LYS A 86 -9.03 15.11 6.29
C LYS A 86 -8.94 13.65 6.76
N THR A 87 -8.60 12.71 5.87
CA THR A 87 -8.41 11.29 6.19
C THR A 87 -7.29 11.08 7.22
N LEU A 88 -6.28 11.95 7.20
CA LEU A 88 -5.17 11.93 8.14
C LEU A 88 -5.39 12.80 9.39
N PHE A 89 -6.53 13.49 9.50
CA PHE A 89 -6.82 14.46 10.55
C PHE A 89 -5.77 15.58 10.68
N ILE A 90 -5.22 16.04 9.54
CA ILE A 90 -4.24 17.13 9.49
C ILE A 90 -4.72 18.29 8.61
N HIS A 91 -4.06 19.45 8.74
CA HIS A 91 -4.27 20.57 7.83
C HIS A 91 -3.60 20.32 6.47
N ARG A 92 -4.18 20.87 5.39
CA ARG A 92 -3.65 20.77 4.01
C ARG A 92 -2.19 21.25 3.92
N ASN A 93 -1.83 22.32 4.63
CA ASN A 93 -0.45 22.83 4.63
C ASN A 93 0.53 21.80 5.23
N THR A 94 0.12 21.10 6.30
CA THR A 94 0.91 20.03 6.92
C THR A 94 1.08 18.85 5.96
N LEU A 95 0.02 18.51 5.21
CA LEU A 95 0.11 17.49 4.16
C LEU A 95 1.18 17.87 3.13
N PHE A 96 1.12 19.07 2.55
CA PHE A 96 2.09 19.52 1.55
C PHE A 96 3.51 19.62 2.09
N TYR A 97 3.68 20.10 3.33
CA TYR A 97 4.98 20.11 3.99
C TYR A 97 5.58 18.69 4.06
N ARG A 98 4.78 17.70 4.50
CA ARG A 98 5.22 16.30 4.56
C ARG A 98 5.52 15.73 3.16
N ILE A 99 4.70 16.05 2.15
CA ILE A 99 4.93 15.61 0.77
C ILE A 99 6.21 16.20 0.20
N ASN A 100 6.46 17.50 0.38
CA ASN A 100 7.71 18.12 -0.04
C ASN A 100 8.91 17.49 0.68
N ARG A 101 8.78 17.23 1.98
CA ARG A 101 9.80 16.54 2.76
C ARG A 101 10.10 15.13 2.22
N ILE A 102 9.08 14.39 1.77
CA ILE A 102 9.24 13.07 1.14
C ILE A 102 10.00 13.20 -0.19
N ARG A 103 9.64 14.19 -1.02
CA ARG A 103 10.34 14.44 -2.30
C ARG A 103 11.82 14.76 -2.09
N GLU A 104 12.12 15.59 -1.09
CA GLU A 104 13.49 15.96 -0.74
C GLU A 104 14.30 14.80 -0.16
N LEU A 105 13.73 14.05 0.80
CA LEU A 105 14.45 12.98 1.51
C LEU A 105 14.76 11.77 0.63
N PHE A 106 13.87 11.46 -0.31
CA PHE A 106 13.96 10.24 -1.12
C PHE A 106 14.21 10.52 -2.60
N GLU A 107 14.41 11.78 -2.98
CA GLU A 107 14.70 12.24 -4.33
C GLU A 107 13.69 11.70 -5.37
N ILE A 108 12.41 11.72 -5.00
CA ILE A 108 11.33 11.25 -5.86
C ILE A 108 10.53 12.41 -6.47
N ASP A 109 10.17 12.26 -7.74
CA ASP A 109 9.22 13.15 -8.39
C ASP A 109 7.82 12.55 -8.43
N LEU A 110 6.94 13.05 -7.56
CA LEU A 110 5.54 12.66 -7.53
C LEU A 110 4.71 13.28 -8.66
N SER A 111 5.30 14.16 -9.48
CA SER A 111 4.68 14.65 -10.71
C SER A 111 4.70 13.60 -11.84
N ASP A 112 5.63 12.64 -11.79
CA ASP A 112 5.72 11.52 -12.70
C ASP A 112 4.63 10.46 -12.40
N GLY A 113 3.82 10.14 -13.42
CA GLY A 113 2.76 9.14 -13.32
C GLY A 113 3.26 7.72 -13.12
N ASP A 114 4.41 7.37 -13.68
CA ASP A 114 5.00 6.04 -13.54
C ASP A 114 5.54 5.81 -12.13
N ILE A 115 6.18 6.84 -11.54
CA ILE A 115 6.59 6.82 -10.13
C ILE A 115 5.36 6.65 -9.23
N ARG A 116 4.29 7.43 -9.43
CA ARG A 116 3.06 7.29 -8.63
C ARG A 116 2.48 5.88 -8.72
N LEU A 117 2.40 5.31 -9.93
CA LEU A 117 1.89 3.95 -10.14
C LEU A 117 2.74 2.91 -9.39
N LYS A 118 4.07 2.97 -9.51
CA LYS A 118 5.00 2.07 -8.82
C LYS A 118 4.83 2.15 -7.30
N LEU A 119 4.71 3.36 -6.76
CA LEU A 119 4.50 3.57 -5.32
C LEU A 119 3.14 3.04 -4.87
N GLN A 120 2.06 3.29 -5.63
CA GLN A 120 0.72 2.75 -5.34
C GLN A 120 0.72 1.22 -5.33
N LEU A 121 1.27 0.57 -6.37
CA LEU A 121 1.38 -0.89 -6.44
C LEU A 121 2.17 -1.46 -5.26
N THR A 122 3.28 -0.81 -4.90
CA THR A 122 4.08 -1.20 -3.73
C THR A 122 3.25 -1.16 -2.44
N LEU A 123 2.45 -0.11 -2.24
CA LEU A 123 1.56 0.00 -1.07
C LEU A 123 0.50 -1.11 -1.06
N HIS A 124 -0.06 -1.48 -2.22
CA HIS A 124 -0.98 -2.63 -2.32
C HIS A 124 -0.30 -3.97 -1.99
N PHE A 125 0.91 -4.20 -2.49
CA PHE A 125 1.65 -5.44 -2.21
C PHE A 125 2.06 -5.58 -0.74
N LEU A 126 2.38 -4.46 -0.07
CA LEU A 126 2.65 -4.48 1.36
C LEU A 126 1.44 -4.90 2.20
N LYS A 127 0.22 -4.51 1.81
CA LYS A 127 -1.01 -4.93 2.51
C LYS A 127 -1.17 -6.45 2.54
N LEU A 128 -0.70 -7.14 1.50
CA LEU A 128 -0.68 -8.60 1.45
C LEU A 128 0.39 -9.22 2.35
N LYS A 129 1.58 -8.59 2.44
CA LYS A 129 2.69 -9.09 3.27
C LYS A 129 2.38 -9.00 4.76
N THR A 130 1.77 -7.91 5.21
CA THR A 130 1.50 -7.65 6.64
C THR A 130 0.56 -8.68 7.29
N GLN A 131 -0.15 -9.51 6.52
CA GLN A 131 -1.18 -10.42 7.03
C GLN A 131 -0.93 -11.91 6.73
N ARG A 132 0.08 -12.23 5.90
CA ARG A 132 0.60 -13.59 5.77
C ARG A 132 1.71 -13.73 6.81
N GLY A 133 1.36 -14.16 8.02
CA GLY A 133 2.32 -14.37 9.10
C GLY A 133 3.58 -15.05 8.56
N ASP A 134 4.71 -14.36 8.64
CA ASP A 134 6.00 -14.85 8.15
C ASP A 134 6.34 -16.14 8.89
N PRO A 135 6.59 -17.28 8.21
CA PRO A 135 7.05 -18.51 8.85
C PRO A 135 8.45 -18.38 9.48
N LYS A 136 9.14 -17.23 9.31
CA LYS A 136 10.50 -17.01 9.78
C LYS A 136 10.62 -16.47 11.20
N ASP A 137 9.51 -16.22 11.90
CA ASP A 137 9.53 -15.73 13.29
C ASP A 137 9.42 -16.84 14.36
N GLN A 138 9.53 -18.12 13.97
CA GLN A 138 9.58 -19.27 14.88
C GLN A 138 10.99 -19.86 15.05
N SER A 139 12.04 -19.08 14.76
CA SER A 139 13.43 -19.53 14.92
C SER A 139 14.25 -18.58 15.77
N ILE A 140 13.68 -17.98 16.81
CA ILE A 140 14.43 -17.38 17.92
C ILE A 140 13.68 -17.60 19.24
N GLU A 141 13.47 -18.85 19.62
CA GLU A 141 13.41 -19.23 21.04
C GLU A 141 14.44 -20.36 21.22
N GLY A 142 15.65 -19.94 21.58
CA GLY A 142 16.66 -20.77 22.21
C GLY A 142 16.73 -20.43 23.69
#